data_AF-J0L4H7-F1
#
_entry.id   AF-J0L4H7-F1
#
_cell.length_a   1.000
_cell.length_b   1.000
_cell.length_c   1.000
_cell.angle_alpha   90.00
_cell.angle_beta   90.00
_cell.angle_gamma   90.00
#
_symmetry.space_group_name_H-M   'P 1'
#
loop_
_entity.id
_entity.type
_entity.pdbx_description
1 polymer ?
#
loop_
_entity_poly.entity_id
_entity_poly.type
_entity_poly.pdbx_seq_one_letter_code
_entity_poly.pdbx_strand_id
1 'polypeptide(L)'
;MTEKPNIWRKINNTQKYISQNTVDEVIKFTNEIGATKIIFEHLGKIKGRGRLKQKLQFWRKNLIQQKAIEKAHQFRIRVSRVLARGTSKYAFDGSGEISRNDKKDLAEFGNGKKYHADLSASYNIASRYFIREILKPLSETRRLQVEAKVPFLADRSRQTLSSLISLRKVV
;
A
#
# COMPACT_ATOMS: atom_id res chain seq x y z
N MET A 1 23.95 -34.38 -27.64
CA MET A 1 22.55 -33.92 -27.48
C MET A 1 22.56 -32.70 -26.57
N THR A 2 22.43 -31.49 -27.13
CA THR A 2 22.37 -30.26 -26.34
C THR A 2 21.01 -30.19 -25.66
N GLU A 3 20.94 -30.52 -24.37
CA GLU A 3 19.74 -30.28 -23.56
C GLU A 3 19.33 -28.82 -23.70
N LYS A 4 18.16 -28.57 -24.31
CA LYS A 4 17.57 -27.24 -24.30
C LYS A 4 17.32 -26.88 -22.82
N PRO A 5 18.01 -25.86 -22.25
CA PRO A 5 17.74 -25.49 -20.88
C PRO A 5 16.26 -25.10 -20.79
N ASN A 6 15.54 -25.69 -19.85
CA ASN A 6 14.14 -25.35 -19.63
C ASN A 6 14.04 -23.87 -19.20
N ILE A 7 13.82 -22.98 -20.17
CA ILE A 7 13.79 -21.52 -20.00
C ILE A 7 12.76 -21.14 -18.93
N TRP A 8 11.64 -21.86 -18.87
CA TRP A 8 10.62 -21.67 -17.84
C TRP A 8 11.14 -21.94 -16.43
N ARG A 9 11.96 -22.97 -16.25
CA ARG A 9 12.62 -23.23 -14.96
C ARG A 9 13.49 -22.05 -14.54
N LYS A 10 14.29 -21.49 -15.45
CA LYS A 10 15.13 -20.31 -15.16
C LYS A 10 14.28 -19.10 -14.78
N ILE A 11 13.26 -18.77 -15.57
CA ILE A 11 12.34 -17.66 -15.30
C ILE A 11 11.66 -17.81 -13.94
N ASN A 12 11.14 -19.00 -13.63
CA ASN A 12 10.47 -19.27 -12.36
C ASN A 12 11.42 -19.13 -11.17
N ASN A 13 12.66 -19.61 -11.30
CA ASN A 13 13.68 -19.46 -10.27
C ASN A 13 14.03 -17.98 -10.03
N THR A 14 14.23 -17.19 -11.09
CA THR A 14 14.48 -15.75 -10.98
C THR A 14 13.31 -15.03 -10.30
N GLN A 15 12.07 -15.35 -10.66
CA GLN A 15 10.89 -14.75 -10.02
C GLN A 15 10.78 -15.13 -8.54
N LYS A 16 11.08 -16.39 -8.20
CA LYS A 16 11.10 -16.86 -6.81
C LYS A 16 12.17 -16.11 -6.01
N TYR A 17 13.35 -15.93 -6.57
CA TYR A 17 14.44 -15.17 -5.98
C TYR A 17 14.06 -13.72 -5.75
N ILE A 18 13.59 -13.00 -6.78
CA ILE A 18 13.17 -11.59 -6.66
C ILE A 18 12.10 -11.43 -5.59
N SER A 19 11.10 -12.32 -5.56
CA SER A 19 10.03 -12.29 -4.56
C SER A 19 10.57 -12.52 -3.15
N GLN A 20 11.49 -13.47 -2.96
CA GLN A 20 12.08 -13.75 -1.65
C GLN A 20 12.98 -12.60 -1.19
N ASN A 21 13.89 -12.14 -2.05
CA ASN A 21 14.79 -11.04 -1.76
C ASN A 21 14.02 -9.76 -1.38
N THR A 22 12.93 -9.46 -2.10
CA THR A 22 12.07 -8.31 -1.79
C THR A 22 11.47 -8.43 -0.39
N VAL A 23 10.98 -9.62 -0.02
CA VAL A 23 10.43 -9.87 1.32
C VAL A 23 11.50 -9.76 2.39
N ASP A 24 12.69 -10.28 2.12
CA ASP A 24 13.81 -10.25 3.06
C ASP A 24 14.25 -8.81 3.36
N GLU A 25 14.37 -7.97 2.34
CA GLU A 25 14.68 -6.54 2.49
C GLU A 25 13.56 -5.79 3.23
N VAL A 26 12.28 -6.07 2.95
CA VAL A 26 11.16 -5.45 3.67
C VAL A 26 11.20 -5.81 5.15
N ILE A 27 11.43 -7.08 5.50
CA ILE A 27 11.51 -7.52 6.90
C ILE A 27 12.74 -6.95 7.60
N LYS A 28 13.88 -6.93 6.92
CA LYS A 28 15.11 -6.31 7.42
C LYS A 28 14.89 -4.85 7.78
N PHE A 29 14.37 -4.06 6.84
CA PHE A 29 14.03 -2.65 7.05
C PHE A 29 13.02 -2.45 8.18
N THR A 30 12.02 -3.33 8.26
CA THR A 30 11.01 -3.29 9.34
C THR A 30 11.63 -3.50 10.72
N ASN A 31 12.55 -4.45 10.84
CA ASN A 31 13.29 -4.72 12.08
C ASN A 31 14.25 -3.59 12.45
N GLU A 32 14.98 -3.04 11.47
CA GLU A 32 15.91 -1.91 11.67
C GLU A 32 15.20 -0.68 12.24
N ILE A 33 13.98 -0.41 11.78
CA ILE A 33 13.15 0.71 12.29
C ILE A 33 12.41 0.35 13.59
N GLY A 34 12.38 -0.93 13.99
CA GLY A 34 11.60 -1.39 15.13
C GLY A 34 10.08 -1.34 14.90
N ALA A 35 9.64 -1.41 13.64
CA ALA A 35 8.23 -1.36 13.29
C ALA A 35 7.53 -2.68 13.66
N THR A 36 6.45 -2.59 14.43
CA THR A 36 5.69 -3.78 14.90
C THR A 36 4.62 -4.23 13.92
N LYS A 37 4.37 -3.45 12.86
CA LYS A 37 3.30 -3.68 11.90
C LYS A 37 3.71 -3.33 10.47
N ILE A 38 3.31 -4.17 9.52
CA ILE A 38 3.39 -3.90 8.08
C ILE A 38 1.97 -3.76 7.53
N ILE A 39 1.72 -2.69 6.76
CA ILE A 39 0.41 -2.46 6.14
C ILE A 39 0.54 -2.60 4.62
N PHE A 40 -0.19 -3.56 4.07
CA PHE A 40 -0.34 -3.70 2.63
C PHE A 40 -1.68 -3.13 2.15
N GLU A 41 -1.71 -2.67 0.91
CA GLU A 41 -2.98 -2.50 0.22
C GLU A 41 -3.57 -3.84 -0.24
N HIS A 42 -4.89 -3.95 -0.18
CA HIS A 42 -5.64 -5.09 -0.67
C HIS A 42 -5.84 -4.97 -2.17
N LEU A 43 -4.88 -5.49 -2.93
CA LEU A 43 -4.95 -5.57 -4.37
C LEU A 43 -5.73 -6.81 -4.80
N GLY A 44 -7.01 -6.63 -5.13
CA GLY A 44 -7.86 -7.70 -5.66
C GLY A 44 -7.36 -8.29 -7.00
N LYS A 45 -8.19 -9.15 -7.60
CA LYS A 45 -7.92 -9.68 -8.95
C LYS A 45 -7.99 -8.53 -9.96
N ILE A 46 -6.83 -8.14 -10.50
CA ILE A 46 -6.76 -7.15 -11.58
C ILE A 46 -6.88 -7.91 -12.89
N LYS A 47 -7.91 -7.57 -13.69
CA LYS A 47 -8.07 -8.10 -15.03
C LYS A 47 -7.39 -7.14 -16.01
N GLY A 48 -6.55 -7.67 -16.90
CA GLY A 48 -5.89 -6.91 -17.96
C GLY A 48 -6.14 -7.54 -19.32
N ARG A 49 -5.99 -6.75 -20.39
CA ARG A 49 -6.00 -7.19 -21.78
C ARG A 49 -4.67 -6.88 -22.46
N GLY A 50 -4.31 -7.62 -23.52
CA GLY A 50 -3.09 -7.42 -24.30
C GLY A 50 -1.81 -7.34 -23.45
N ARG A 51 -1.01 -6.29 -23.66
CA ARG A 51 0.26 -6.03 -22.95
C ARG A 51 0.09 -5.95 -21.43
N LEU A 52 -1.03 -5.45 -20.94
CA LEU A 52 -1.29 -5.39 -19.49
C LEU A 52 -1.46 -6.80 -18.91
N LYS A 53 -2.15 -7.71 -19.61
CA LYS A 53 -2.28 -9.11 -19.16
C LYS A 53 -0.91 -9.78 -19.02
N GLN A 54 0.00 -9.55 -19.98
CA GLN A 54 1.36 -10.07 -19.93
C GLN A 54 2.15 -9.53 -18.75
N LYS A 55 2.08 -8.22 -18.47
CA LYS A 55 2.71 -7.62 -17.27
C LYS A 55 2.15 -8.20 -15.97
N LEU A 56 0.83 -8.34 -15.88
CA LEU A 56 0.16 -8.88 -14.70
C LEU A 56 0.55 -10.34 -14.42
N GLN A 57 0.81 -11.15 -15.45
CA GLN A 57 1.24 -12.54 -15.31
C GLN A 57 2.56 -12.67 -14.51
N PHE A 58 3.46 -11.70 -14.69
CA PHE A 58 4.76 -11.68 -14.01
C PHE A 58 4.75 -10.85 -12.72
N TRP A 59 3.68 -10.13 -12.44
CA TRP A 59 3.57 -9.36 -11.21
C TRP A 59 3.18 -10.25 -10.02
N ARG A 60 4.18 -10.64 -9.22
CA ARG A 60 4.05 -11.57 -8.09
C ARG A 60 3.53 -10.92 -6.81
N LYS A 61 2.67 -9.89 -6.90
CA LYS A 61 2.18 -9.11 -5.74
C LYS A 61 1.59 -9.97 -4.62
N ASN A 62 0.77 -10.97 -4.97
CA ASN A 62 0.12 -11.84 -4.00
C ASN A 62 1.13 -12.76 -3.32
N LEU A 63 2.11 -13.27 -4.08
CA LEU A 63 3.17 -14.12 -3.54
C LEU A 63 4.08 -13.32 -2.59
N ILE A 64 4.43 -12.08 -2.94
CA ILE A 64 5.21 -11.19 -2.07
C ILE A 64 4.44 -10.93 -0.77
N GLN A 65 3.16 -10.56 -0.84
CA GLN A 65 2.34 -10.35 0.36
C GLN A 65 2.23 -11.62 1.22
N GLN A 66 2.00 -12.79 0.61
CA GLN A 66 1.91 -14.06 1.32
C GLN A 66 3.22 -14.38 2.05
N LYS A 67 4.35 -14.35 1.34
CA LYS A 67 5.66 -14.61 1.93
C LYS A 67 6.04 -13.59 3.00
N ALA A 68 5.68 -12.32 2.80
CA ALA A 68 5.87 -11.29 3.81
C ALA A 68 5.08 -11.58 5.08
N ILE A 69 3.84 -12.04 4.99
CA ILE A 69 3.04 -12.46 6.15
C ILE A 69 3.69 -13.63 6.87
N GLU A 70 4.07 -14.69 6.14
CA GLU A 70 4.72 -15.88 6.69
C GLU A 70 6.02 -15.51 7.43
N LYS A 71 6.86 -14.67 6.82
CA LYS A 71 8.12 -14.25 7.43
C LYS A 71 7.92 -13.25 8.58
N ALA A 72 7.01 -12.28 8.44
CA ALA A 72 6.73 -11.29 9.48
C ALA A 72 6.32 -11.93 10.81
N HIS A 73 5.53 -13.01 10.76
CA HIS A 73 5.10 -13.73 11.97
C HIS A 73 6.28 -14.33 12.75
N GLN A 74 7.37 -14.74 12.09
CA GLN A 74 8.58 -15.24 12.74
C GLN A 74 9.26 -14.15 13.60
N PHE A 75 9.11 -12.88 13.22
CA PHE A 75 9.67 -11.72 13.92
C PHE A 75 8.64 -11.01 14.81
N ARG A 76 7.47 -11.63 15.09
CA ARG A 76 6.36 -11.03 15.83
C ARG A 76 5.81 -9.72 15.21
N ILE A 77 6.08 -9.48 13.93
CA ILE A 77 5.54 -8.36 13.17
C ILE A 77 4.13 -8.72 12.70
N ARG A 78 3.15 -7.86 12.99
CA ARG A 78 1.77 -8.07 12.54
C ARG A 78 1.57 -7.49 11.15
N VAL A 79 0.79 -8.17 10.30
CA VAL A 79 0.46 -7.64 8.97
C VAL A 79 -1.01 -7.25 8.92
N SER A 80 -1.30 -6.09 8.34
CA SER A 80 -2.68 -5.65 8.06
C SER A 80 -2.87 -5.30 6.60
N ARG A 81 -4.13 -5.30 6.17
CA ARG A 81 -4.53 -4.91 4.82
C ARG A 81 -5.54 -3.76 4.87
N VAL A 82 -5.44 -2.84 3.92
CA VAL A 82 -6.36 -1.70 3.76
C VAL A 82 -6.89 -1.61 2.33
N LEU A 83 -7.97 -0.87 2.11
CA LEU A 83 -8.53 -0.65 0.78
C LEU A 83 -7.51 0.09 -0.11
N ALA A 84 -7.18 -0.48 -1.27
CA ALA A 84 -6.28 0.13 -2.25
C ALA A 84 -6.90 1.32 -3.02
N ARG A 85 -8.22 1.33 -3.18
CA ARG A 85 -8.91 2.33 -4.00
C ARG A 85 -8.63 3.75 -3.49
N GLY A 86 -8.02 4.57 -4.33
CA GLY A 86 -7.75 5.98 -4.06
C GLY A 86 -6.44 6.27 -3.30
N THR A 87 -5.73 5.27 -2.75
CA THR A 87 -4.46 5.48 -2.02
C THR A 87 -3.43 6.21 -2.88
N SER A 88 -3.41 5.90 -4.17
CA SER A 88 -2.45 6.43 -5.13
C SER A 88 -3.05 7.51 -6.05
N LYS A 89 -4.28 7.95 -5.76
CA LYS A 89 -5.04 8.95 -6.54
C LYS A 89 -5.05 10.32 -5.85
N TYR A 90 -5.07 10.33 -4.52
CA TYR A 90 -5.14 11.54 -3.71
C TYR A 90 -3.79 11.89 -3.10
N ALA A 91 -3.47 13.17 -3.04
CA ALA A 91 -2.27 13.69 -2.41
C ALA A 91 -2.31 13.45 -0.90
N PHE A 92 -1.20 13.00 -0.31
CA PHE A 92 -1.17 12.68 1.12
C PHE A 92 -1.47 13.88 2.02
N ASP A 93 -1.16 15.10 1.58
CA ASP A 93 -1.35 16.35 2.31
C ASP A 93 -2.79 16.89 2.22
N GLY A 94 -3.66 16.21 1.47
CA GLY A 94 -5.07 16.59 1.32
C GLY A 94 -5.32 17.59 0.19
N SER A 95 -4.34 17.90 -0.66
CA SER A 95 -4.50 18.84 -1.78
C SER A 95 -5.35 18.30 -2.96
N GLY A 96 -6.11 17.23 -2.77
CA GLY A 96 -6.96 16.64 -3.81
C GLY A 96 -6.29 15.58 -4.68
N GLU A 97 -6.73 15.47 -5.93
CA GLU A 97 -6.23 14.47 -6.88
C GLU A 97 -4.84 14.84 -7.43
N ILE A 98 -4.03 13.84 -7.74
CA ILE A 98 -2.69 14.02 -8.30
C ILE A 98 -2.65 13.74 -9.80
N SER A 99 -1.82 14.47 -10.52
CA SER A 99 -1.38 14.11 -11.87
C SER A 99 -0.02 13.39 -11.78
N ARG A 100 0.29 12.52 -12.74
CA ARG A 100 1.57 11.79 -12.79
C ARG A 100 2.31 12.11 -14.07
N ASN A 101 3.64 12.11 -13.98
CA ASN A 101 4.48 12.14 -15.18
C ASN A 101 4.39 10.83 -15.98
N ASP A 102 5.00 10.80 -17.16
CA ASP A 102 4.98 9.64 -18.06
C ASP A 102 5.56 8.37 -17.44
N LYS A 103 6.61 8.52 -16.62
CA LYS A 103 7.24 7.42 -15.87
C LYS A 103 6.40 6.91 -14.71
N LYS A 104 5.42 7.69 -14.25
CA LYS A 104 4.49 7.42 -13.13
C LYS A 104 5.16 7.32 -11.75
N ASP A 105 6.41 7.73 -11.64
CA ASP A 105 7.22 7.75 -10.41
C ASP A 105 7.07 9.07 -9.64
N LEU A 106 6.83 10.17 -10.34
CA LEU A 106 6.53 11.49 -9.78
C LEU A 106 5.07 11.85 -9.97
N ALA A 107 4.54 12.52 -8.95
CA ALA A 107 3.21 13.07 -8.92
C ALA A 107 3.26 14.58 -8.65
N GLU A 108 2.40 15.33 -9.32
CA GLU A 108 2.13 16.73 -9.04
C GLU A 108 0.78 16.84 -8.34
N PHE A 109 0.80 17.56 -7.22
CA PHE A 109 -0.35 17.73 -6.33
C PHE A 109 -1.16 18.94 -6.79
N GLY A 110 -2.43 19.04 -6.38
CA GLY A 110 -3.29 20.17 -6.72
C GLY A 110 -2.76 21.55 -6.28
N ASN A 111 -1.79 21.60 -5.35
CA ASN A 111 -1.10 22.81 -4.92
C ASN A 111 0.23 23.07 -5.66
N GLY A 112 0.55 22.32 -6.72
CA GLY A 112 1.79 22.44 -7.49
C GLY A 112 3.00 21.71 -6.89
N LYS A 113 2.86 21.08 -5.72
CA LYS A 113 3.94 20.29 -5.11
C LYS A 113 4.25 19.06 -5.94
N LYS A 114 5.53 18.83 -6.26
CA LYS A 114 6.03 17.61 -6.89
C LYS A 114 6.55 16.64 -5.84
N TYR A 115 6.17 15.37 -5.93
CA TYR A 115 6.51 14.36 -4.94
C TYR A 115 6.55 12.95 -5.52
N HIS A 116 7.21 12.01 -4.84
CA HIS A 116 7.21 10.60 -5.25
C HIS A 116 5.82 9.97 -5.11
N ALA A 117 5.30 9.42 -6.21
CA ALA A 117 3.95 8.88 -6.27
C ALA A 117 3.75 7.69 -5.31
N ASP A 118 4.74 6.78 -5.26
CA ASP A 118 4.69 5.60 -4.38
C ASP A 118 4.82 5.97 -2.91
N LEU A 119 5.66 6.97 -2.59
CA LEU A 119 5.81 7.46 -1.22
C LEU A 119 4.53 8.14 -0.72
N SER A 120 3.91 8.98 -1.57
CA SER A 120 2.58 9.56 -1.28
C SER A 120 1.53 8.47 -1.02
N ALA A 121 1.50 7.45 -1.87
CA ALA A 121 0.58 6.33 -1.71
C ALA A 121 0.83 5.54 -0.42
N SER A 122 2.10 5.33 -0.04
CA SER A 122 2.48 4.63 1.18
C SER A 122 1.96 5.34 2.45
N TYR A 123 2.02 6.68 2.49
CA TYR A 123 1.44 7.46 3.59
C TYR A 123 -0.07 7.26 3.68
N ASN A 124 -0.77 7.26 2.55
CA ASN A 124 -2.21 7.04 2.53
C ASN A 124 -2.60 5.61 2.96
N ILE A 125 -1.81 4.61 2.56
CA ILE A 125 -1.99 3.20 2.98
C ILE A 125 -1.85 3.09 4.51
N ALA A 126 -0.78 3.63 5.08
CA ALA A 126 -0.58 3.63 6.54
C ALA A 126 -1.67 4.42 7.27
N SER A 127 -2.06 5.58 6.73
CA SER A 127 -3.06 6.45 7.36
C SER A 127 -4.42 5.78 7.51
N ARG A 128 -4.85 5.04 6.48
CA ARG A 128 -6.11 4.26 6.54
C ARG A 128 -6.10 3.19 7.61
N TYR A 129 -4.95 2.58 7.89
CA TYR A 129 -4.81 1.65 8.99
C TYR A 129 -5.06 2.37 10.31
N PHE A 130 -4.30 3.43 10.60
CA PHE A 130 -4.43 4.15 11.87
C PHE A 130 -5.81 4.78 12.07
N ILE A 131 -6.40 5.38 11.02
CA ILE A 131 -7.77 5.90 11.08
C ILE A 131 -8.73 4.80 11.51
N ARG A 132 -8.65 3.61 10.89
CA ARG A 132 -9.49 2.47 11.26
C ARG A 132 -9.27 2.06 12.71
N GLU A 133 -8.02 1.96 13.17
CA GLU A 133 -7.74 1.53 14.55
C GLU A 133 -8.19 2.57 15.59
N ILE A 134 -8.12 3.86 15.28
CA ILE A 134 -8.59 4.95 16.16
C ILE A 134 -10.12 4.97 16.23
N LEU A 135 -10.80 4.80 15.09
CA LEU A 135 -12.27 4.89 15.02
C LEU A 135 -12.96 3.61 15.51
N LYS A 136 -12.34 2.44 15.37
CA LYS A 136 -12.94 1.15 15.73
C LYS A 136 -13.42 1.03 17.20
N PRO A 137 -12.69 1.52 18.22
CA PRO A 137 -13.14 1.44 19.62
C PRO A 137 -14.17 2.51 20.01
N LEU A 138 -14.41 3.53 19.19
CA LEU A 138 -15.35 4.60 19.52
C LEU A 138 -16.79 4.11 19.45
N SER A 139 -17.65 4.65 20.33
CA SER A 139 -19.09 4.48 20.18
C SER A 139 -19.60 5.18 18.93
N GLU A 140 -20.75 4.76 18.42
CA GLU A 140 -21.34 5.34 17.21
C GLU A 140 -21.57 6.85 17.33
N THR A 141 -22.10 7.32 18.47
CA THR A 141 -22.30 8.75 18.73
C THR A 141 -21.00 9.53 18.66
N ARG A 142 -19.92 9.04 19.30
CA ARG A 142 -18.61 9.68 19.26
C ARG A 142 -18.02 9.66 17.86
N ARG A 143 -18.19 8.57 17.14
CA ARG A 143 -17.73 8.43 15.76
C ARG A 143 -18.42 9.45 14.84
N LEU A 144 -19.74 9.61 14.95
CA LEU A 144 -20.49 10.62 14.17
C LEU A 144 -20.05 12.04 14.50
N GLN A 145 -19.79 12.35 15.78
CA GLN A 145 -19.24 13.66 16.17
C GLN A 145 -17.87 13.94 15.55
N VAL A 146 -17.00 12.92 15.49
CA VAL A 146 -15.68 13.01 14.86
C VAL A 146 -15.79 13.16 13.34
N GLU A 147 -16.64 12.37 12.69
CA GLU A 147 -16.89 12.46 11.25
C GLU A 147 -17.50 13.81 10.86
N ALA A 148 -18.34 14.42 11.70
CA ALA A 148 -18.87 15.76 11.49
C ALA A 148 -17.77 16.85 11.51
N LYS A 149 -16.74 16.69 12.35
CA LYS A 149 -15.58 17.58 12.41
C LYS A 149 -14.58 17.34 11.28
N VAL A 150 -14.48 16.10 10.79
CA VAL A 150 -13.56 15.69 9.72
C VAL A 150 -14.33 14.89 8.65
N PRO A 151 -15.05 15.58 7.74
CA PRO A 151 -15.97 14.94 6.79
C PRO A 151 -15.32 13.91 5.86
N PHE A 152 -14.03 14.08 5.55
CA PHE A 152 -13.27 13.13 4.71
C PHE A 152 -13.14 11.73 5.30
N LEU A 153 -13.42 11.54 6.59
CA LEU A 153 -13.39 10.23 7.24
C LEU A 153 -14.55 9.33 6.78
N ALA A 154 -15.67 9.91 6.35
CA ALA A 154 -16.83 9.16 5.88
C ALA A 154 -16.51 8.32 4.63
N ASP A 155 -15.71 8.86 3.71
CA ASP A 155 -15.25 8.12 2.52
C ASP A 155 -13.85 7.51 2.73
N ARG A 156 -13.83 6.22 3.10
CA ARG A 156 -12.60 5.43 3.27
C ARG A 156 -11.69 5.43 2.04
N SER A 157 -12.22 5.63 0.85
CA SER A 157 -11.44 5.66 -0.40
C SER A 157 -10.74 6.99 -0.65
N ARG A 158 -11.09 8.04 0.11
CA ARG A 158 -10.49 9.38 0.06
C ARG A 158 -9.63 9.73 1.27
N GLN A 159 -9.54 8.85 2.26
CA GLN A 159 -8.69 9.05 3.44
C GLN A 159 -7.21 9.11 3.05
N THR A 160 -6.55 10.18 3.52
CA THR A 160 -5.12 10.49 3.33
C THR A 160 -4.41 10.71 4.67
N LEU A 161 -3.11 11.02 4.64
CA LEU A 161 -2.37 11.42 5.84
C LEU A 161 -2.94 12.69 6.48
N SER A 162 -3.38 13.66 5.69
CA SER A 162 -4.06 14.85 6.18
C SER A 162 -5.35 14.51 6.95
N SER A 163 -6.10 13.50 6.51
CA SER A 163 -7.27 13.00 7.24
C SER A 163 -6.89 12.42 8.60
N LEU A 164 -5.81 11.65 8.70
CA LEU A 164 -5.31 11.10 9.97
C LEU A 164 -4.83 12.22 10.91
N ILE A 165 -4.09 13.19 10.39
CA ILE A 165 -3.61 14.35 11.17
C ILE A 165 -4.81 15.13 11.73
N SER A 166 -5.84 15.34 10.92
CA SER A 166 -7.06 16.02 11.33
C SER A 166 -7.83 15.22 12.38
N LEU A 167 -7.96 13.90 12.19
CA LEU A 167 -8.57 12.99 13.16
C LEU A 167 -7.90 13.07 14.54
N ARG A 168 -6.57 13.08 14.58
CA ARG A 168 -5.80 13.13 15.83
C ARG A 168 -5.95 14.44 16.61
N LYS A 169 -6.51 15.49 15.99
CA LYS A 169 -6.81 16.77 16.66
C LYS A 169 -8.18 16.78 17.33
N VAL A 170 -9.06 15.84 16.99
CA VAL A 170 -10.48 15.87 17.40
C VAL A 170 -10.93 14.65 18.20
N VAL A 171 -10.12 13.60 18.25
CA VAL A 171 -10.26 12.43 19.14
C VAL A 171 -9.44 12.67 20.39
#